data_AF-A0A2E0ZF36-F1
#
_entry.id   AF-A0A2E0ZF36-F1
#
_cell.length_a   1.000
_cell.length_b   1.000
_cell.length_c   1.000
_cell.angle_alpha   90.00
_cell.angle_beta   90.00
_cell.angle_gamma   90.00
#
_symmetry.space_group_name_H-M   'P 1'
#
loop_
_entity.id
_entity.type
_entity.pdbx_description
1 polymer ?
#
loop_
_entity_poly.entity_id
_entity_poly.type
_entity_poly.pdbx_seq_one_letter_code
_entity_poly.pdbx_strand_id
1 'polypeptide(L)'
;MIDWRIVLGAFGSGLALALWLEGRYRSRQSHSGAVRWLQGTAVLTIVIAAALFVFAYLNPLWQQAASPKLFAQTAVLPISQSTALPPPSVFVMATPAPQTSSTSIPPRDTLTQSAYLHIPALGVSQPIVDLPLENGRWDVSSLGEKVGRLGSTGTFPGDTLAPVLAGHMTFPTSATLETGAFANLQYATYGTELIYERNGEETVYTVTEISRVAPEEVERLYLEDGNSILLVTCTDWDRNGRIYANRLLVRAVRKH
;
A
#
# COMPACT_ATOMS: atom_id res chain seq x y z
N MET A 1 -26.02 12.92 9.77
CA MET A 1 -24.71 13.20 10.41
C MET A 1 -24.93 13.09 11.91
N ILE A 2 -24.31 12.11 12.56
CA ILE A 2 -24.52 11.89 14.00
C ILE A 2 -23.43 12.64 14.76
N ASP A 3 -23.84 13.38 15.79
CA ASP A 3 -22.95 14.21 16.61
C ASP A 3 -22.16 13.35 17.61
N TRP A 4 -20.88 13.11 17.29
CA TRP A 4 -19.97 12.30 18.10
C TRP A 4 -19.64 12.89 19.47
N ARG A 5 -19.98 14.17 19.72
CA ARG A 5 -19.79 14.77 21.06
C ARG A 5 -20.79 14.21 22.07
N ILE A 6 -22.00 13.86 21.62
CA ILE A 6 -23.04 13.25 22.48
C ILE A 6 -22.68 11.79 22.81
N VAL A 7 -22.11 11.06 21.84
CA VAL A 7 -21.70 9.66 22.03
C VAL A 7 -20.50 9.54 22.98
N LEU A 8 -19.50 10.41 22.85
CA LEU A 8 -18.34 10.42 23.76
C LEU A 8 -18.71 10.89 25.19
N GLY A 9 -19.68 11.80 25.32
CA GLY A 9 -20.19 12.24 26.63
C GLY A 9 -20.83 11.12 27.45
N ALA A 10 -21.59 10.23 26.80
CA ALA A 10 -22.29 9.12 27.48
C ALA A 10 -21.32 8.06 28.06
N PHE A 11 -20.21 7.79 27.38
CA PHE A 11 -19.19 6.83 27.85
C PHE A 11 -18.37 7.35 29.04
N GLY A 12 -18.10 8.66 29.10
CA GLY A 12 -17.36 9.26 30.22
C GLY A 12 -18.13 9.22 31.55
N SER A 13 -19.44 9.44 31.52
CA SER A 13 -20.30 9.41 32.71
C SER A 13 -20.52 8.00 33.28
N GLY A 14 -20.52 6.96 32.44
CA GLY A 14 -20.70 5.58 32.89
C GLY A 14 -19.51 5.04 33.70
N LEU A 15 -18.28 5.36 33.28
CA LEU A 15 -17.07 4.91 33.96
C LEU A 15 -16.89 5.59 35.32
N ALA A 16 -17.22 6.88 35.43
CA ALA A 16 -17.16 7.62 36.69
C ALA A 16 -18.19 7.11 37.71
N LEU A 17 -19.41 6.77 37.27
CA LEU A 17 -20.44 6.19 38.13
C LEU A 17 -20.08 4.77 38.60
N ALA A 18 -19.50 3.95 37.71
CA ALA A 18 -19.04 2.61 38.05
C ALA A 18 -17.90 2.64 39.09
N LEU A 19 -16.90 3.50 38.88
CA LEU A 19 -15.78 3.66 39.82
C LEU A 19 -16.22 4.28 41.16
N TRP A 20 -17.22 5.16 41.15
CA TRP A 20 -17.77 5.73 42.38
C TRP A 20 -18.60 4.71 43.19
N LEU A 21 -19.37 3.86 42.52
CA LEU A 21 -20.13 2.77 43.16
C LEU A 21 -19.20 1.68 43.72
N GLU A 22 -18.14 1.33 43.01
CA GLU A 22 -17.11 0.38 43.45
C GLU A 22 -16.39 0.89 44.73
N GLY A 23 -16.11 2.19 44.78
CA GLY A 23 -15.46 2.84 45.93
C GLY A 23 -16.30 2.82 47.21
N ARG A 24 -17.62 2.99 47.11
CA ARG A 24 -18.53 2.91 48.27
C ARG A 24 -18.84 1.48 48.71
N TYR A 25 -18.74 0.51 47.80
CA TYR A 25 -18.96 -0.90 48.14
C TYR A 25 -17.81 -1.45 49.01
N ARG A 26 -16.57 -1.02 48.75
CA ARG A 26 -15.40 -1.42 49.56
C ARG A 26 -15.43 -0.92 51.01
N SER A 27 -16.13 0.17 51.31
CA SER A 27 -16.08 0.78 52.64
C SER A 27 -17.05 0.18 53.67
N ARG A 28 -17.81 -0.87 53.34
CA ARG A 28 -18.90 -1.36 54.22
C ARG A 28 -18.96 -2.85 54.52
N GLN A 29 -18.02 -3.68 54.07
CA GLN A 29 -18.08 -5.12 54.36
C GLN A 29 -16.74 -5.69 54.83
N SER A 30 -16.58 -5.67 56.15
CA SER A 30 -15.83 -6.70 56.87
C SER A 30 -16.66 -7.99 56.85
N HIS A 31 -15.99 -9.13 56.62
CA HIS A 31 -16.41 -10.53 56.80
C HIS A 31 -16.62 -11.41 55.54
N SER A 32 -15.83 -12.49 55.53
CA SER A 32 -15.91 -13.75 54.76
C SER A 32 -15.52 -13.73 53.26
N GLY A 33 -14.34 -14.31 52.98
CA GLY A 33 -13.75 -14.39 51.63
C GLY A 33 -14.43 -15.35 50.64
N ALA A 34 -15.47 -16.07 51.06
CA ALA A 34 -16.15 -17.05 50.20
C ALA A 34 -17.15 -16.41 49.21
N VAL A 35 -17.74 -15.25 49.54
CA VAL A 35 -18.74 -14.58 48.68
C VAL A 35 -18.08 -13.82 47.51
N ARG A 36 -16.78 -13.52 47.61
CA ARG A 36 -16.01 -12.72 46.63
C ARG A 36 -15.78 -13.43 45.29
N TRP A 37 -15.75 -14.76 45.25
CA TRP A 37 -15.47 -15.52 44.02
C TRP A 37 -16.69 -15.76 43.15
N LEU A 38 -17.90 -15.84 43.73
CA LEU A 38 -19.13 -16.08 42.97
C LEU A 38 -19.67 -14.80 42.28
N GLN A 39 -19.38 -13.62 42.83
CA GLN A 39 -19.85 -12.35 42.24
C GLN A 39 -19.00 -11.89 41.04
N GLY A 40 -17.69 -12.16 41.05
CA GLY A 40 -16.80 -11.78 39.94
C GLY A 40 -17.08 -12.56 38.65
N THR A 41 -17.41 -13.85 38.76
CA THR A 41 -17.72 -14.69 37.59
C THR A 41 -19.06 -14.32 36.97
N ALA A 42 -20.07 -13.95 37.77
CA ALA A 42 -21.37 -13.51 37.29
C ALA A 42 -21.31 -12.20 36.49
N VAL A 43 -20.49 -11.23 36.93
CA VAL A 43 -20.31 -9.97 36.19
C VAL A 43 -19.58 -10.21 34.87
N LEU A 44 -18.53 -11.03 34.87
CA LEU A 44 -17.77 -11.35 33.66
C LEU A 44 -18.64 -12.06 32.61
N THR A 45 -19.48 -13.02 33.02
CA THR A 45 -20.38 -13.73 32.10
C THR A 45 -21.44 -12.81 31.50
N ILE A 46 -21.99 -11.88 32.28
CA ILE A 46 -22.97 -10.89 31.78
C ILE A 46 -22.31 -9.95 30.76
N VAL A 47 -21.09 -9.49 31.01
CA VAL A 47 -20.36 -8.61 30.07
C VAL A 47 -20.04 -9.32 28.75
N ILE A 48 -19.58 -10.58 28.82
CA ILE A 48 -19.29 -11.37 27.62
C ILE A 48 -20.57 -11.67 26.83
N ALA A 49 -21.66 -12.04 27.52
CA ALA A 49 -22.95 -12.28 26.86
C ALA A 49 -23.50 -11.01 26.19
N ALA A 50 -23.37 -9.85 26.83
CA ALA A 50 -23.77 -8.57 26.24
C ALA A 50 -22.93 -8.22 25.00
N ALA A 51 -21.60 -8.42 25.04
CA ALA A 51 -20.72 -8.17 23.90
C ALA A 51 -21.03 -9.09 22.71
N LEU A 52 -21.28 -10.38 22.97
CA LEU A 52 -21.68 -11.34 21.93
C LEU A 52 -23.07 -11.04 21.37
N PHE A 53 -24.02 -10.59 22.21
CA PHE A 53 -25.34 -10.16 21.74
C PHE A 53 -25.24 -8.94 20.83
N VAL A 54 -24.47 -7.92 21.23
CA VAL A 54 -24.20 -6.73 20.41
C VAL A 54 -23.54 -7.11 19.08
N PHE A 55 -22.54 -8.00 19.11
CA PHE A 55 -21.89 -8.48 17.88
C PHE A 55 -22.86 -9.27 16.99
N ALA A 56 -23.65 -10.21 17.54
CA ALA A 56 -24.56 -11.02 16.75
C ALA A 56 -25.75 -10.22 16.18
N TYR A 57 -26.28 -9.25 16.93
CA TYR A 57 -27.47 -8.47 16.53
C TYR A 57 -27.16 -7.21 15.72
N LEU A 58 -26.00 -6.56 15.90
CA LEU A 58 -25.64 -5.36 15.12
C LEU A 58 -24.82 -5.65 13.86
N ASN A 59 -24.18 -6.81 13.76
CA ASN A 59 -23.41 -7.20 12.57
C ASN A 59 -24.24 -7.39 11.27
N PRO A 60 -25.48 -7.93 11.27
CA PRO A 60 -26.23 -8.09 10.03
C PRO A 60 -26.68 -6.76 9.38
N LEU A 61 -26.65 -5.64 10.12
CA LEU A 61 -26.94 -4.31 9.57
C LEU A 61 -25.80 -3.73 8.73
N TRP A 62 -24.56 -4.23 8.89
CA TRP A 62 -23.43 -3.80 8.08
C TRP A 62 -23.35 -4.51 6.72
N GLN A 63 -23.91 -5.72 6.60
CA GLN A 63 -23.88 -6.44 5.32
C GLN A 63 -24.97 -6.00 4.33
N GLN A 64 -26.09 -5.45 4.80
CA GLN A 64 -27.17 -4.99 3.92
C GLN A 64 -26.93 -3.59 3.33
N ALA A 65 -26.02 -2.80 3.90
CA ALA A 65 -25.68 -1.47 3.38
C ALA A 65 -24.78 -1.51 2.13
N ALA A 66 -24.29 -2.69 1.72
CA ALA A 66 -23.33 -2.85 0.61
C ALA A 66 -23.90 -3.59 -0.62
N SER A 67 -25.22 -3.66 -0.78
CA SER A 67 -25.84 -4.22 -1.99
C SER A 67 -26.36 -3.11 -2.90
N PRO A 68 -25.69 -2.73 -4.00
CA PRO A 68 -26.37 -2.02 -5.06
C PRO A 68 -27.33 -3.00 -5.73
N LYS A 69 -28.62 -2.90 -5.38
CA LYS A 69 -29.68 -3.42 -6.25
C LYS A 69 -29.71 -2.51 -7.49
N LEU A 70 -29.08 -2.94 -8.59
CA LEU A 70 -29.41 -2.40 -9.90
C LEU A 70 -30.05 -3.48 -10.76
N PHE A 71 -31.34 -3.25 -11.03
CA PHE A 71 -32.06 -3.75 -12.17
C PHE A 71 -31.38 -3.26 -13.46
N ALA A 72 -31.14 -4.17 -14.40
CA ALA A 72 -31.24 -3.88 -15.83
C ALA A 72 -31.48 -5.19 -16.59
N GLN A 73 -32.71 -5.36 -17.04
CA GLN A 73 -33.13 -6.39 -17.98
C GLN A 73 -32.87 -5.92 -19.42
N THR A 74 -32.39 -6.85 -20.24
CA THR A 74 -32.69 -7.02 -21.68
C THR A 74 -32.16 -6.02 -22.70
N ALA A 75 -31.16 -6.44 -23.48
CA ALA A 75 -31.19 -6.43 -24.95
C ALA A 75 -30.03 -7.28 -25.51
N VAL A 76 -30.35 -8.42 -26.10
CA VAL A 76 -29.42 -9.23 -26.90
C VAL A 76 -29.43 -8.66 -28.31
N LEU A 77 -28.28 -8.24 -28.82
CA LEU A 77 -28.05 -7.97 -30.24
C LEU A 77 -26.98 -8.94 -30.77
N PRO A 78 -27.10 -9.39 -32.04
CA PRO A 78 -26.22 -10.40 -32.60
C PRO A 78 -24.79 -9.89 -32.82
N ILE A 79 -23.85 -10.80 -32.56
CA ILE A 79 -22.40 -10.63 -32.61
C ILE A 79 -21.97 -10.42 -34.07
N SER A 80 -21.55 -9.21 -34.42
CA SER A 80 -20.66 -9.02 -35.57
C SER A 80 -19.27 -9.55 -35.18
N GLN A 81 -18.80 -10.53 -35.92
CA GLN A 81 -17.47 -11.10 -35.79
C GLN A 81 -16.42 -10.02 -36.09
N SER A 82 -15.90 -9.40 -35.03
CA SER A 82 -14.70 -8.59 -35.12
C SER A 82 -13.50 -9.53 -35.15
N THR A 83 -12.73 -9.41 -36.22
CA THR A 83 -11.39 -9.95 -36.44
C THR A 83 -10.63 -10.04 -35.13
N ALA A 84 -10.18 -11.25 -34.77
CA ALA A 84 -9.41 -11.51 -33.57
C ALA A 84 -8.12 -10.67 -33.59
N LEU A 85 -8.13 -9.56 -32.86
CA LEU A 85 -6.92 -8.90 -32.39
C LEU A 85 -6.12 -9.93 -31.57
N PRO A 86 -4.79 -9.97 -31.69
CA PRO A 86 -3.98 -10.81 -30.83
C PRO A 86 -4.31 -10.48 -29.36
N PRO A 87 -4.33 -11.48 -28.46
CA PRO A 87 -4.66 -11.23 -27.07
C PRO A 87 -3.77 -10.11 -26.50
N PRO A 88 -4.30 -9.21 -25.66
CA PRO A 88 -3.48 -8.20 -25.00
C PRO A 88 -2.34 -8.92 -24.29
N SER A 89 -1.11 -8.45 -24.50
CA SER A 89 0.05 -8.91 -23.74
C SER A 89 -0.16 -8.54 -22.29
N VAL A 90 -0.82 -9.43 -21.55
CA VAL A 90 -0.91 -9.36 -20.10
C VAL A 90 0.53 -9.35 -19.61
N PHE A 91 0.95 -8.25 -18.96
CA PHE A 91 2.13 -8.25 -18.12
C PHE A 91 1.89 -9.17 -16.92
N VAL A 92 1.91 -10.48 -17.16
CA VAL A 92 2.14 -11.46 -16.12
C VAL A 92 3.59 -11.28 -15.72
N MET A 93 3.82 -10.85 -14.48
CA MET A 93 5.11 -11.06 -13.84
C MET A 93 5.32 -12.57 -13.82
N ALA A 94 6.16 -13.09 -14.70
CA ALA A 94 6.46 -14.50 -14.73
C ALA A 94 7.08 -14.86 -13.38
N THR A 95 6.44 -15.78 -12.66
CA THR A 95 7.04 -16.48 -11.51
C THR A 95 8.32 -17.15 -12.00
N PRO A 96 9.50 -16.88 -11.42
CA PRO A 96 10.70 -17.61 -11.79
C PRO A 96 10.56 -19.05 -11.29
N ALA A 97 10.78 -20.01 -12.19
CA ALA A 97 11.05 -21.39 -11.80
C ALA A 97 12.32 -21.42 -10.91
N PRO A 98 12.42 -22.33 -9.92
CA PRO A 98 13.60 -22.43 -9.07
C PRO A 98 14.81 -22.84 -9.92
N GLN A 99 15.72 -21.91 -10.18
CA GLN A 99 16.99 -22.20 -10.84
C GLN A 99 18.03 -22.61 -9.79
N THR A 100 18.58 -23.80 -10.01
CA THR A 100 19.70 -24.38 -9.28
C THR A 100 20.94 -23.51 -9.35
N SER A 101 21.59 -23.36 -8.20
CA SER A 101 22.83 -22.63 -7.94
C SER A 101 23.91 -22.82 -9.01
N SER A 102 24.41 -21.70 -9.54
CA SER A 102 25.66 -21.65 -10.32
C SER A 102 26.56 -20.57 -9.72
N THR A 103 27.78 -20.99 -9.38
CA THR A 103 28.87 -20.28 -8.72
C THR A 103 29.06 -18.82 -9.14
N SER A 104 28.90 -17.92 -8.16
CA SER A 104 29.22 -16.49 -8.26
C SER A 104 30.73 -16.28 -8.31
N ILE A 105 31.24 -15.79 -9.43
CA ILE A 105 32.50 -15.04 -9.48
C ILE A 105 32.18 -13.65 -8.91
N PRO A 106 32.86 -13.16 -7.85
CA PRO A 106 32.56 -11.83 -7.31
C PRO A 106 32.91 -10.76 -8.36
N PRO A 107 31.99 -9.85 -8.71
CA PRO A 107 32.33 -8.70 -9.52
C PRO A 107 33.34 -7.85 -8.77
N ARG A 108 34.44 -7.55 -9.47
CA ARG A 108 35.49 -6.59 -9.10
C ARG A 108 34.84 -5.29 -8.65
N ASP A 109 35.28 -4.74 -7.51
CA ASP A 109 34.93 -3.41 -6.99
C ASP A 109 35.07 -2.33 -8.08
N THR A 110 33.99 -2.10 -8.82
CA THR A 110 33.63 -0.77 -9.30
C THR A 110 33.13 -0.02 -8.09
N LEU A 111 33.58 1.21 -7.86
CA LEU A 111 32.93 2.11 -6.91
C LEU A 111 31.48 2.29 -7.36
N THR A 112 30.60 1.38 -6.93
CA THR A 112 29.18 1.37 -7.25
C THR A 112 28.64 2.63 -6.63
N GLN A 113 28.30 3.59 -7.47
CA GLN A 113 27.70 4.83 -7.05
C GLN A 113 26.44 4.52 -6.24
N SER A 114 26.51 4.73 -4.93
CA SER A 114 25.38 4.48 -4.05
C SER A 114 24.38 5.61 -4.22
N ALA A 115 23.14 5.24 -4.50
CA ALA A 115 22.02 6.16 -4.54
C ALA A 115 20.89 5.64 -3.64
N TYR A 116 20.23 6.55 -2.93
CA TYR A 116 19.13 6.27 -2.02
C TYR A 116 17.96 7.20 -2.33
N LEU A 117 16.75 6.66 -2.16
CA LEU A 117 15.52 7.44 -2.19
C LEU A 117 14.92 7.48 -0.80
N HIS A 118 14.69 8.70 -0.31
CA HIS A 118 13.94 8.93 0.92
C HIS A 118 12.66 9.71 0.63
N ILE A 119 11.53 9.23 1.18
CA ILE A 119 10.24 9.93 1.13
C ILE A 119 9.66 9.86 2.55
N PRO A 120 10.06 10.78 3.46
CA PRO A 120 9.75 10.67 4.89
C PRO A 120 8.27 10.56 5.19
N ALA A 121 7.43 11.34 4.50
CA ALA A 121 5.98 11.32 4.68
C ALA A 121 5.32 9.97 4.34
N LEU A 122 5.99 9.13 3.54
CA LEU A 122 5.49 7.83 3.09
C LEU A 122 6.25 6.66 3.72
N GLY A 123 7.27 6.93 4.55
CA GLY A 123 8.10 5.91 5.19
C GLY A 123 9.06 5.20 4.24
N VAL A 124 9.44 5.83 3.12
CA VAL A 124 10.41 5.27 2.17
C VAL A 124 11.81 5.71 2.56
N SER A 125 12.72 4.75 2.72
CA SER A 125 14.17 4.95 2.80
C SER A 125 14.82 3.68 2.26
N GLN A 126 15.18 3.70 0.99
CA GLN A 126 15.59 2.49 0.25
C GLN A 126 16.77 2.80 -0.68
N PRO A 127 17.70 1.85 -0.86
CA PRO A 127 18.72 1.96 -1.90
C PRO A 127 18.05 1.86 -3.28
N ILE A 128 18.65 2.55 -4.25
CA ILE A 128 18.26 2.49 -5.65
C ILE A 128 19.16 1.47 -6.35
N VAL A 129 18.54 0.45 -6.95
CA VAL A 129 19.22 -0.53 -7.82
C VAL A 129 18.91 -0.25 -9.28
N ASP A 130 19.74 -0.73 -10.20
CA ASP A 130 19.43 -0.65 -11.63
C ASP A 130 18.56 -1.83 -12.08
N LEU A 131 17.54 -1.52 -12.89
CA LEU A 131 16.67 -2.49 -13.55
C LEU A 131 16.94 -2.44 -15.06
N PRO A 132 17.83 -3.30 -15.60
CA PRO A 132 18.20 -3.26 -17.01
C PRO A 132 17.01 -3.58 -17.92
N LEU A 133 17.00 -3.00 -19.11
CA LEU A 133 16.02 -3.35 -20.15
C LEU A 133 16.58 -4.50 -20.99
N GLU A 134 16.00 -5.69 -20.84
CA GLU A 134 16.40 -6.90 -21.55
C GLU A 134 15.23 -7.43 -22.37
N ASN A 135 15.45 -7.69 -23.67
CA ASN A 135 14.42 -8.21 -24.58
C ASN A 135 13.11 -7.38 -24.57
N GLY A 136 13.25 -6.05 -24.46
CA GLY A 136 12.11 -5.12 -24.40
C GLY A 136 11.36 -5.10 -23.05
N ARG A 137 11.92 -5.71 -22.00
CA ARG A 137 11.32 -5.75 -20.66
C ARG A 137 12.35 -5.35 -19.61
N TRP A 138 11.94 -4.57 -18.61
CA TRP A 138 12.82 -4.31 -17.47
C TRP A 138 12.93 -5.57 -16.60
N ASP A 139 14.15 -5.99 -16.29
CA ASP A 139 14.39 -7.06 -15.34
C ASP A 139 14.15 -6.54 -13.92
N VAL A 140 13.07 -7.02 -13.31
CA VAL A 140 12.65 -6.69 -11.94
C VAL A 140 13.00 -7.78 -10.93
N SER A 141 13.77 -8.80 -11.32
CA SER A 141 14.13 -9.95 -10.48
C SER A 141 14.86 -9.54 -9.19
N SER A 142 15.61 -8.43 -9.24
CA SER A 142 16.38 -7.88 -8.13
C SER A 142 15.63 -6.83 -7.29
N LEU A 143 14.41 -6.47 -7.68
CA LEU A 143 13.68 -5.33 -7.10
C LEU A 143 13.26 -5.61 -5.65
N GLY A 144 12.56 -6.72 -5.40
CA GLY A 144 12.14 -7.11 -4.04
C GLY A 144 11.49 -5.95 -3.26
N GLU A 145 12.05 -5.64 -2.08
CA GLU A 145 11.60 -4.53 -1.23
C GLU A 145 12.19 -3.16 -1.60
N LYS A 146 13.10 -3.10 -2.58
CA LYS A 146 13.91 -1.92 -2.90
C LYS A 146 13.21 -1.00 -3.91
N VAL A 147 13.89 0.09 -4.22
CA VAL A 147 13.57 0.97 -5.35
C VAL A 147 14.51 0.65 -6.50
N GLY A 148 13.99 0.57 -7.72
CA GLY A 148 14.78 0.25 -8.91
C GLY A 148 14.64 1.31 -9.99
N ARG A 149 15.75 1.79 -10.54
CA ARG A 149 15.76 2.72 -11.68
C ARG A 149 15.61 1.95 -12.99
N LEU A 150 14.69 2.40 -13.84
CA LEU A 150 14.45 1.79 -15.14
C LEU A 150 15.59 2.13 -16.13
N GLY A 151 16.29 1.09 -16.60
CA GLY A 151 17.57 1.18 -17.31
C GLY A 151 17.60 2.06 -18.56
N SER A 152 16.47 2.18 -19.26
CA SER A 152 16.31 2.97 -20.51
C SER A 152 15.87 4.42 -20.29
N THR A 153 15.74 4.85 -19.03
CA THR A 153 15.37 6.22 -18.65
C THR A 153 16.60 7.00 -18.18
N GLY A 154 16.43 8.21 -17.64
CA GLY A 154 17.55 8.97 -17.07
C GLY A 154 18.35 8.15 -16.05
N THR A 155 19.66 8.37 -15.99
CA THR A 155 20.53 7.70 -15.01
C THR A 155 20.47 8.42 -13.67
N PHE A 156 20.42 9.75 -13.71
CA PHE A 156 20.28 10.60 -12.54
C PHE A 156 19.57 11.91 -12.90
N PRO A 157 19.02 12.63 -11.91
CA PRO A 157 18.49 13.96 -12.16
C PRO A 157 19.59 14.90 -12.70
N GLY A 158 19.33 15.52 -13.85
CA GLY A 158 20.24 16.35 -14.62
C GLY A 158 20.50 15.83 -16.04
N ASP A 159 20.13 14.58 -16.33
CA ASP A 159 20.25 13.96 -17.66
C ASP A 159 19.21 14.51 -18.66
N THR A 160 19.32 14.10 -19.94
CA THR A 160 18.32 14.44 -20.97
C THR A 160 16.93 13.92 -20.64
N LEU A 161 16.85 12.75 -20.00
CA LEU A 161 15.61 12.14 -19.54
C LEU A 161 15.55 12.15 -18.02
N ALA A 162 14.35 12.24 -17.46
CA ALA A 162 14.13 12.02 -16.04
C ALA A 162 14.46 10.56 -15.68
N PRO A 163 15.14 10.29 -14.55
CA PRO A 163 15.18 8.94 -14.00
C PRO A 163 13.77 8.51 -13.56
N VAL A 164 13.40 7.29 -13.97
CA VAL A 164 12.17 6.64 -13.51
C VAL A 164 12.53 5.60 -12.46
N LEU A 165 11.98 5.77 -11.27
CA LEU A 165 12.16 4.89 -10.13
C LEU A 165 10.90 4.04 -9.95
N ALA A 166 11.05 2.73 -10.02
CA ALA A 166 10.01 1.74 -9.82
C ALA A 166 10.13 1.11 -8.42
N GLY A 167 9.00 0.72 -7.86
CA GLY A 167 8.94 -0.01 -6.60
C GLY A 167 7.64 -0.78 -6.50
N HIS A 168 7.67 -1.92 -5.80
CA HIS A 168 6.46 -2.69 -5.58
C HIS A 168 5.52 -1.97 -4.61
N MET A 169 4.21 -2.06 -4.87
CA MET A 169 3.20 -1.83 -3.84
C MET A 169 3.17 -3.04 -2.90
N THR A 170 3.05 -4.22 -3.48
CA THR A 170 3.21 -5.52 -2.82
C THR A 170 3.95 -6.46 -3.76
N PHE A 171 4.63 -7.46 -3.22
CA PHE A 171 5.26 -8.51 -4.02
C PHE A 171 5.15 -9.88 -3.32
N PRO A 172 5.01 -10.98 -4.07
CA PRO A 172 4.96 -12.30 -3.49
C PRO A 172 6.36 -12.77 -3.07
N THR A 173 6.46 -13.45 -1.93
CA THR A 173 7.60 -14.28 -1.54
C THR A 173 7.18 -15.75 -1.52
N SER A 174 8.10 -16.65 -1.19
CA SER A 174 7.79 -18.08 -1.06
C SER A 174 6.81 -18.41 0.06
N ALA A 175 6.64 -17.50 1.03
CA ALA A 175 5.82 -17.74 2.23
C ALA A 175 4.61 -16.80 2.35
N THR A 176 4.71 -15.56 1.84
CA THR A 176 3.77 -14.47 2.16
C THR A 176 3.65 -13.46 1.00
N LEU A 177 2.68 -12.55 1.11
CA LEU A 177 2.67 -11.33 0.31
C LEU A 177 3.36 -10.24 1.15
N GLU A 178 4.46 -9.70 0.64
CA GLU A 178 5.24 -8.66 1.33
C GLU A 178 4.92 -7.27 0.79
N THR A 179 5.24 -6.28 1.60
CA THR A 179 5.04 -4.86 1.30
C THR A 179 6.28 -4.33 0.58
N GLY A 180 6.10 -3.68 -0.58
CA GLY A 180 7.23 -3.11 -1.32
C GLY A 180 7.53 -1.66 -0.94
N ALA A 181 8.64 -1.12 -1.47
CA ALA A 181 9.09 0.26 -1.21
C ALA A 181 7.99 1.32 -1.45
N PHE A 182 7.07 1.08 -2.39
CA PHE A 182 6.05 2.04 -2.81
C PHE A 182 4.63 1.64 -2.36
N ALA A 183 4.50 0.83 -1.30
CA ALA A 183 3.22 0.45 -0.73
C ALA A 183 2.34 1.62 -0.28
N ASN A 184 2.97 2.73 0.10
CA ASN A 184 2.30 3.95 0.54
C ASN A 184 2.29 5.05 -0.53
N LEU A 185 2.75 4.77 -1.75
CA LEU A 185 2.87 5.80 -2.79
C LEU A 185 1.50 6.39 -3.18
N GLN A 186 0.40 5.66 -3.04
CA GLN A 186 -0.95 6.19 -3.25
C GLN A 186 -1.35 7.31 -2.27
N TYR A 187 -0.62 7.50 -1.17
CA TYR A 187 -0.86 8.57 -0.20
C TYR A 187 0.00 9.81 -0.47
N ALA A 188 0.83 9.79 -1.52
CA ALA A 188 1.53 10.99 -1.97
C ALA A 188 0.52 12.09 -2.31
N THR A 189 0.87 13.32 -1.99
CA THR A 189 0.10 14.53 -2.31
C THR A 189 0.99 15.59 -2.94
N TYR A 190 0.42 16.56 -3.63
CA TYR A 190 1.15 17.74 -4.08
C TYR A 190 1.91 18.37 -2.92
N GLY A 191 3.20 18.67 -3.12
CA GLY A 191 4.05 19.17 -2.03
C GLY A 191 4.79 18.10 -1.23
N THR A 192 4.50 16.80 -1.43
CA THR A 192 5.27 15.72 -0.78
C THR A 192 6.73 15.82 -1.21
N GLU A 193 7.64 15.80 -0.24
CA GLU A 193 9.08 15.91 -0.49
C GLU A 193 9.72 14.54 -0.70
N LEU A 194 10.57 14.45 -1.72
CA LEU A 194 11.45 13.33 -1.99
C LEU A 194 12.88 13.83 -1.85
N ILE A 195 13.72 13.06 -1.17
CA ILE A 195 15.15 13.34 -1.03
C ILE A 195 15.87 12.27 -1.83
N TYR A 196 16.55 12.70 -2.89
CA TYR A 196 17.43 11.85 -3.69
C TYR A 196 18.86 12.04 -3.20
N GLU A 197 19.42 10.99 -2.62
CA GLU A 197 20.79 10.99 -2.11
C GLU A 197 21.68 10.23 -3.08
N ARG A 198 22.82 10.80 -3.45
CA ARG A 198 23.80 10.15 -4.33
C ARG A 198 25.20 10.53 -3.85
N ASN A 199 26.04 9.53 -3.56
CA ASN A 199 27.40 9.75 -3.04
C ASN A 199 27.46 10.72 -1.83
N GLY A 200 26.44 10.68 -0.96
CA GLY A 200 26.33 11.56 0.21
C GLY A 200 25.84 12.98 -0.08
N GLU A 201 25.52 13.32 -1.33
CA GLU A 201 24.86 14.58 -1.68
C GLU A 201 23.35 14.38 -1.75
N GLU A 202 22.60 15.18 -1.00
CA GLU A 202 21.14 15.16 -0.99
C GLU A 202 20.56 16.27 -1.88
N THR A 203 19.59 15.92 -2.72
CA THR A 203 18.80 16.89 -3.47
C THR A 203 17.32 16.67 -3.20
N VAL A 204 16.61 17.76 -2.90
CA VAL A 204 15.18 17.73 -2.59
C VAL A 204 14.35 17.96 -3.85
N TYR A 205 13.31 17.14 -4.02
CA TYR A 205 12.29 17.24 -5.05
C TYR A 205 10.92 17.35 -4.38
N THR A 206 9.97 17.95 -5.08
CA THR A 206 8.60 18.13 -4.59
C THR A 206 7.62 17.58 -5.61
N VAL A 207 6.65 16.78 -5.13
CA VAL A 207 5.59 16.23 -5.99
C VAL A 207 4.77 17.36 -6.61
N THR A 208 4.72 17.37 -7.94
CA THR A 208 3.99 18.36 -8.75
C THR A 208 2.94 17.73 -9.66
N GLU A 209 2.94 16.41 -9.83
CA GLU A 209 1.97 15.71 -10.65
C GLU A 209 1.73 14.30 -10.11
N ILE A 210 0.47 13.86 -10.11
CA ILE A 210 0.07 12.50 -9.76
C ILE A 210 -0.95 12.04 -10.80
N SER A 211 -0.68 10.93 -11.48
CA SER A 211 -1.55 10.39 -12.52
C SER A 211 -1.66 8.87 -12.46
N ARG A 212 -2.78 8.36 -12.98
CA ARG A 212 -3.02 6.93 -13.17
C ARG A 212 -3.06 6.66 -14.67
N VAL A 213 -2.26 5.70 -15.12
CA VAL A 213 -2.13 5.34 -16.53
C VAL A 213 -2.32 3.84 -16.71
N ALA A 214 -2.69 3.42 -17.91
CA ALA A 214 -2.77 2.02 -18.24
C ALA A 214 -1.35 1.38 -18.27
N PRO A 215 -1.21 0.08 -17.98
CA PRO A 215 0.09 -0.61 -18.01
C PRO A 215 0.81 -0.52 -19.37
N GLU A 216 0.07 -0.33 -20.45
CA GLU A 216 0.58 -0.29 -21.82
C GLU A 216 1.08 1.10 -22.24
N GLU A 217 0.74 2.17 -21.50
CA GLU A 217 1.16 3.56 -21.77
C GLU A 217 2.62 3.81 -21.34
N VAL A 218 3.54 2.96 -21.80
CA VAL A 218 4.98 2.99 -21.45
C VAL A 218 5.68 4.26 -21.92
N GLU A 219 5.16 4.93 -22.95
CA GLU A 219 5.66 6.21 -23.45
C GLU A 219 5.60 7.30 -22.36
N ARG A 220 4.68 7.20 -21.40
CA ARG A 220 4.56 8.14 -20.27
C ARG A 220 5.75 8.10 -19.31
N LEU A 221 6.58 7.07 -19.40
CA LEU A 221 7.80 6.93 -18.59
C LEU A 221 8.98 7.70 -19.17
N TYR A 222 8.92 8.11 -20.45
CA TYR A 222 10.01 8.82 -21.11
C TYR A 222 9.76 10.33 -21.05
N LEU A 223 10.22 10.95 -19.96
CA LEU A 223 10.12 12.39 -19.76
C LEU A 223 11.44 13.05 -20.18
N GLU A 224 11.40 13.90 -21.20
CA GLU A 224 12.51 14.78 -21.62
C GLU A 224 12.68 15.96 -20.66
N ASP A 225 12.92 15.63 -19.39
CA ASP A 225 13.06 16.59 -18.29
C ASP A 225 14.13 16.09 -17.31
N GLY A 226 15.32 16.68 -17.40
CA GLY A 226 16.41 16.38 -16.47
C GLY A 226 16.15 16.81 -15.03
N ASN A 227 15.20 17.71 -14.77
CA ASN A 227 15.01 18.26 -13.42
C ASN A 227 13.93 17.53 -12.61
N SER A 228 13.40 16.42 -13.13
CA SER A 228 12.38 15.63 -12.46
C SER A 228 12.86 14.24 -12.06
N ILE A 229 12.18 13.66 -11.09
CA ILE A 229 12.15 12.23 -10.81
C ILE A 229 10.72 11.75 -11.03
N LEU A 230 10.55 10.63 -11.72
CA LEU A 230 9.25 9.98 -11.86
C LEU A 230 9.24 8.70 -11.03
N LEU A 231 8.28 8.58 -10.12
CA LEU A 231 8.04 7.34 -9.39
C LEU A 231 6.91 6.55 -10.06
N VAL A 232 7.06 5.23 -10.16
CA VAL A 232 6.05 4.33 -10.71
C VAL A 232 5.81 3.12 -9.80
N THR A 233 4.53 2.82 -9.55
CA THR A 233 4.11 1.57 -8.89
C THR A 233 2.84 1.01 -9.53
N CYS A 234 2.50 -0.22 -9.17
CA CYS A 234 1.22 -0.83 -9.48
C CYS A 234 0.11 -0.24 -8.60
N THR A 235 -1.09 -0.04 -9.15
CA THR A 235 -2.23 0.44 -8.38
C THR A 235 -3.54 -0.15 -8.92
N ASP A 236 -4.64 0.06 -8.20
CA ASP A 236 -5.97 -0.42 -8.56
C ASP A 236 -6.03 -1.95 -8.73
N TRP A 237 -5.88 -2.67 -7.61
CA TRP A 237 -6.00 -4.13 -7.60
C TRP A 237 -7.41 -4.57 -8.00
N ASP A 238 -7.52 -5.24 -9.13
CA ASP A 238 -8.73 -5.93 -9.55
C ASP A 238 -8.74 -7.35 -8.96
N ARG A 239 -9.71 -7.60 -8.07
CA ARG A 239 -9.90 -8.91 -7.44
C ARG A 239 -10.33 -9.99 -8.43
N ASN A 240 -11.06 -9.63 -9.49
CA ASN A 240 -11.57 -10.58 -10.46
C ASN A 240 -10.47 -11.05 -11.41
N GLY A 241 -9.76 -10.09 -12.02
CA GLY A 241 -8.62 -10.37 -12.89
C GLY A 241 -7.35 -10.80 -12.14
N ARG A 242 -7.27 -10.54 -10.82
CA ARG A 242 -6.05 -10.72 -10.00
C ARG A 242 -4.86 -9.98 -10.57
N ILE A 243 -5.10 -8.76 -11.04
CA ILE A 243 -4.11 -7.89 -11.67
C ILE A 243 -4.20 -6.48 -11.07
N TYR A 244 -3.10 -5.75 -11.13
CA TYR A 244 -3.12 -4.30 -10.94
C TYR A 244 -3.47 -3.63 -12.26
N ALA A 245 -4.67 -3.06 -12.31
CA ALA A 245 -5.27 -2.52 -13.53
C ALA A 245 -4.56 -1.28 -14.05
N ASN A 246 -3.90 -0.52 -13.16
CA ASN A 246 -3.24 0.74 -13.52
C ASN A 246 -1.80 0.81 -12.98
N ARG A 247 -1.08 1.83 -13.44
CA ARG A 247 0.16 2.31 -12.85
C ARG A 247 -0.07 3.69 -12.26
N LEU A 248 0.42 3.89 -11.04
CA LEU A 248 0.46 5.20 -10.41
C LEU A 248 1.79 5.85 -10.77
N LEU A 249 1.73 7.00 -11.43
CA LEU A 249 2.87 7.86 -11.72
C LEU A 249 2.87 9.06 -10.77
N VAL A 250 3.99 9.32 -10.13
CA VAL A 250 4.19 10.50 -9.27
C VAL A 250 5.43 11.23 -9.74
N ARG A 251 5.24 12.42 -10.33
CA ARG A 251 6.34 13.27 -10.78
C ARG A 251 6.71 14.25 -9.68
N ALA A 252 7.99 14.31 -9.37
CA ALA A 252 8.57 15.27 -8.46
C ALA A 252 9.63 16.12 -9.19
N VAL A 253 9.55 17.44 -9.02
CA VAL A 253 10.46 18.41 -9.66
C VAL A 253 11.43 18.93 -8.61
N ARG A 254 12.69 19.18 -9.02
CA ARG A 254 13.72 19.70 -8.13
C ARG A 254 13.27 21.00 -7.44
N LYS A 255 13.47 21.08 -6.13
CA LYS A 255 13.26 22.29 -5.36
C LYS A 255 14.46 23.22 -5.57
N HIS A 256 14.19 24.45 -6.01
CA HIS A 256 15.20 25.50 -6.19
C HIS A 256 15.65 26.09 -4.84
#